data_AF-A0A847AQ18-F1
#
_entry.id   AF-A0A847AQ18-F1
#
_cell.length_a   1.000
_cell.length_b   1.000
_cell.length_c   1.000
_cell.angle_alpha   90.00
_cell.angle_beta   90.00
_cell.angle_gamma   90.00
#
_symmetry.space_group_name_H-M   'P 1'
#
loop_
_entity.id
_entity.type
_entity.pdbx_description
1 polymer ?
#
loop_
_entity_poly.entity_id
_entity_poly.type
_entity_poly.pdbx_seq_one_letter_code
_entity_poly.pdbx_strand_id
1 'polypeptide(L)' 'ALSNPAAQMAMENLKYLSGCEVHLTHIPTPGDEAGLRKLKVNLTCDPEYSSKSLFISN' A
#
# COMPACT_ATOMS: atom_id res chain seq x y z
N ALA A 1 16.12 -2.03 12.62
CA ALA A 1 14.88 -2.13 13.40
C ALA A 1 15.00 -3.37 14.29
N LEU A 2 15.18 -3.16 15.60
CA LEU A 2 15.58 -4.19 16.56
C LEU A 2 14.36 -4.98 17.05
N SER A 3 14.55 -6.29 17.19
CA SER A 3 13.62 -7.40 17.46
C SER A 3 12.30 -7.09 18.19
N ASN A 4 11.26 -6.66 17.47
CA ASN A 4 9.88 -6.73 17.94
C ASN A 4 9.25 -8.03 17.38
N PRO A 5 8.93 -9.03 18.23
CA PRO A 5 8.29 -10.27 17.77
C PRO A 5 6.98 -10.05 17.01
N ALA A 6 6.19 -9.04 17.39
CA ALA A 6 4.96 -8.69 16.68
C ALA A 6 5.24 -8.13 15.28
N ALA A 7 6.31 -7.34 15.11
CA ALA A 7 6.71 -6.84 13.80
C ALA A 7 7.19 -7.98 12.89
N GLN A 8 7.97 -8.93 13.43
CA GLN A 8 8.38 -10.12 12.67
C GLN A 8 7.17 -10.94 12.22
N MET A 9 6.23 -11.21 13.14
CA MET A 9 5.02 -11.95 12.83
C MET A 9 4.18 -11.23 11.77
N ALA A 10 4.04 -9.90 11.83
CA ALA A 10 3.35 -9.13 10.80
C ALA A 10 4.01 -9.30 9.42
N MET A 11 5.34 -9.20 9.35
CA MET A 11 6.10 -9.37 8.11
C MET A 11 5.93 -10.76 7.49
N GLU A 12 5.90 -11.82 8.32
CA GLU A 12 5.69 -13.21 7.87
C GLU A 12 4.28 -13.44 7.30
N ASN A 13 3.30 -12.65 7.73
CA ASN A 13 1.90 -12.74 7.29
C ASN A 13 1.60 -11.95 6.02
N LEU A 14 2.43 -10.97 5.63
CA LEU A 14 2.19 -10.15 4.43
C LEU A 14 2.01 -10.97 3.15
N LYS A 15 2.65 -12.14 3.04
CA LYS A 15 2.53 -13.05 1.89
C LYS A 15 1.10 -13.51 1.61
N TYR A 16 0.26 -13.54 2.65
CA TYR A 16 -1.14 -13.97 2.53
C TYR A 16 -2.04 -12.90 1.89
N LEU A 17 -1.55 -11.67 1.71
CA LEU A 17 -2.28 -10.61 1.02
C LEU A 17 -2.26 -10.75 -0.51
N SER A 18 -1.40 -11.62 -1.06
CA SER A 18 -1.33 -11.83 -2.51
C SER A 18 -2.67 -12.31 -3.06
N GLY A 19 -3.23 -11.59 -4.03
CA GLY A 19 -4.53 -11.85 -4.64
C GLY A 19 -5.73 -11.37 -3.83
N CYS A 20 -5.53 -10.73 -2.66
CA CYS A 20 -6.63 -10.09 -1.95
C CYS A 20 -7.08 -8.81 -2.66
N GLU A 21 -8.38 -8.53 -2.57
CA GLU A 21 -8.98 -7.29 -3.07
C GLU A 21 -8.74 -6.15 -2.07
N VAL A 22 -8.25 -5.01 -2.59
CA VAL A 22 -8.06 -3.78 -1.82
C VAL A 22 -8.71 -2.63 -2.58
N HIS A 23 -9.46 -1.80 -1.84
CA HIS A 23 -10.06 -0.60 -2.37
C HIS A 23 -9.59 0.62 -1.58
N LEU A 24 -9.19 1.67 -2.29
CA LEU A 24 -8.80 2.96 -1.71
C LEU A 24 -9.82 4.03 -2.06
N THR A 25 -10.04 4.96 -1.14
CA THR A 25 -10.92 6.12 -1.36
C THR A 25 -10.32 7.18 -2.29
N HIS A 26 -9.07 7.01 -2.71
CA HIS A 26 -8.31 7.95 -3.54
C HIS A 26 -7.25 7.20 -4.35
N ILE A 27 -6.76 7.82 -5.42
CA ILE A 27 -5.63 7.38 -6.24
C ILE A 27 -4.37 7.33 -5.36
N PRO A 28 -3.69 6.18 -5.24
CA PRO A 28 -2.53 6.02 -4.38
C PRO A 28 -1.36 6.90 -4.81
N THR A 29 -0.51 7.27 -3.86
CA THR A 29 0.77 7.91 -4.20
C THR A 29 1.71 6.89 -4.88
N PRO A 30 2.70 7.33 -5.67
CA PRO A 30 3.67 6.41 -6.27
C PRO A 30 4.42 5.52 -5.26
N GLY A 31 4.65 6.04 -4.04
CA GLY A 31 5.27 5.28 -2.96
C GLY A 31 4.38 4.15 -2.44
N ASP A 32 3.10 4.44 -2.22
CA ASP A 32 2.12 3.45 -1.77
C ASP A 32 1.84 2.42 -2.86
N GLU A 33 1.69 2.87 -4.12
CA GLU A 33 1.47 1.99 -5.27
C GLU A 33 2.60 0.95 -5.40
N ALA A 34 3.87 1.39 -5.26
CA ALA A 34 5.01 0.49 -5.31
C ALA A 34 4.95 -0.59 -4.22
N GLY A 35 4.50 -0.22 -3.01
CA GLY A 35 4.30 -1.15 -1.89
C GLY A 35 3.18 -2.14 -2.14
N LEU A 36 1.99 -1.66 -2.52
CA LEU A 36 0.81 -2.49 -2.81
C LEU A 36 1.08 -3.45 -3.98
N ARG A 37 1.76 -2.99 -5.03
CA ARG A 37 2.17 -3.84 -6.15
C ARG A 37 3.12 -4.96 -5.71
N LYS A 38 4.03 -4.68 -4.78
CA LYS A 38 4.94 -5.70 -4.22
C LYS A 38 4.19 -6.75 -3.40
N LEU A 39 3.09 -6.37 -2.74
CA LEU A 39 2.20 -7.29 -2.03
C LEU A 39 1.32 -8.14 -2.96
N LYS A 40 1.24 -7.79 -4.25
CA LYS A 40 0.44 -8.50 -5.29
C LYS A 40 -1.06 -8.56 -4.96
N VAL A 41 -1.59 -7.50 -4.35
CA VAL A 41 -3.04 -7.33 -4.15
C VAL A 41 -3.73 -6.92 -5.47
N ASN A 42 -5.01 -7.20 -5.58
CA ASN A 42 -5.87 -6.67 -6.64
C ASN A 42 -6.39 -5.30 -6.18
N LEU A 43 -5.81 -4.22 -6.72
CA LEU A 43 -6.07 -2.85 -6.26
C LEU A 43 -7.11 -2.14 -7.13
N THR A 44 -8.09 -1.52 -6.48
CA THR A 44 -9.02 -0.55 -7.08
C THR A 44 -9.00 0.74 -6.26
N CYS A 45 -9.44 1.86 -6.86
CA CYS A 45 -9.59 3.11 -6.13
C CYS A 45 -10.69 3.99 -6.71
N ASP A 46 -11.24 4.86 -5.88
CA ASP A 46 -12.04 6.00 -6.35
C ASP A 46 -11.15 6.98 -7.16
N PRO A 47 -11.72 7.71 -8.13
CA PRO A 47 -10.99 8.61 -9.01
C PRO A 47 -10.65 9.97 -8.35
N GLU A 48 -10.30 9.97 -7.07
CA GLU A 48 -10.00 11.18 -6.29
C GLU A 48 -8.49 11.30 -6.02
N TYR A 49 -7.91 12.50 -6.17
CA TYR A 49 -6.49 12.68 -5.87
C TYR A 49 -6.23 12.63 -4.36
N SER A 50 -5.13 11.99 -3.94
CA SER A 50 -4.72 11.93 -2.53
C SER A 50 -4.45 13.30 -1.89
N SER A 51 -4.28 14.36 -2.68
CA SER A 51 -4.13 15.73 -2.17
C SER A 51 -4.61 16.77 -3.17
N LYS A 52 -4.77 18.01 -2.73
CA LYS A 52 -5.05 19.17 -3.60
C LYS A 52 -3.85 19.60 -4.46
N SER A 53 -2.65 19.10 -4.15
CA SER A 53 -1.46 19.31 -4.97
C SER A 53 -1.28 18.11 -5.90
N LEU A 54 -1.27 18.37 -7.21
CA LEU A 54 -1.04 17.35 -8.24
C LEU A 54 0.44 16.93 -8.34
N PHE A 55 1.36 17.73 -7.80
CA PHE A 55 2.79 17.48 -7.84
C PHE A 55 3.36 17.46 -6.42
N ILE A 56 4.22 16.47 -6.16
CA ILE A 56 5.07 16.46 -4.97
C ILE A 56 6.25 17.37 -5.31
N SER A 57 6.34 18.53 -4.66
CA SER A 57 7.51 19.40 -4.76
C SER A 57 8.70 18.68 -4.14
N ASN A 58 9.74 18.42 -4.94
CA ASN A 58 11.06 18.00 -4.44
C ASN A 58 11.81 19.18 -3.84
#